data_AF-A0A644VXX8-F1
#
_entry.id   AF-A0A644VXX8-F1
#
_cell.length_a   1.000
_cell.length_b   1.000
_cell.length_c   1.000
_cell.angle_alpha   90.00
_cell.angle_beta   90.00
_cell.angle_gamma   90.00
#
_symmetry.space_group_name_H-M   'P 1'
#
loop_
_entity.id
_entity.type
_entity.pdbx_description
1 polymer ?
#
loop_
_entity_poly.entity_id
_entity_poly.type
_entity_poly.pdbx_seq_one_letter_code
_entity_poly.pdbx_strand_id
1 'polypeptide(L)'
;MHHEGMSDMTFPRLLDTDIWGEFTSLLSDFRTWQFHKSFIEALSGLRDDVLYQSEIHGRDHIQRVLLLSALLAWKEEISADNIRLLYYAASYHDIGRINDTYDTEHGTRSAARIHEITGLSGEELKMVQGAVAAHSRPDSKLESTVEEYRPFDFERGVELAKFLKDADGLDRVRISDLNPTYLRHKSAVFLAPFAKILVDESRQYGLAAPPINIFISHNPADSGSL
;
A
#
# COMPACT_ATOMS: atom_id res chain seq x y z
N MET A 1 24.75 -7.64 -21.90
CA MET A 1 24.90 -6.20 -21.61
C MET A 1 23.60 -5.80 -20.93
N HIS A 2 23.48 -5.52 -19.64
CA HIS A 2 24.37 -4.84 -18.69
C HIS A 2 24.28 -5.52 -17.32
N HIS A 3 25.43 -5.83 -16.69
CA HIS A 3 25.51 -6.27 -15.28
C HIS A 3 26.31 -5.27 -14.42
N GLU A 4 26.48 -4.04 -14.90
CA GLU A 4 27.06 -2.93 -14.14
C GLU A 4 25.94 -1.94 -13.83
N GLY A 5 25.36 -2.02 -12.63
CA GLY A 5 24.31 -1.09 -12.19
C GLY A 5 23.37 -1.62 -11.10
N MET A 6 23.39 -2.93 -10.81
CA MET A 6 22.44 -3.55 -9.89
C MET A 6 22.69 -3.25 -8.40
N SER A 7 23.90 -2.84 -7.97
CA SER A 7 24.22 -2.72 -6.54
C SER A 7 23.71 -1.46 -5.86
N ASP A 8 23.35 -0.41 -6.63
CA ASP A 8 23.05 0.93 -6.10
C ASP A 8 21.66 1.44 -6.50
N MET A 9 20.83 0.57 -7.09
CA MET A 9 19.47 0.95 -7.48
C MET A 9 18.60 1.11 -6.23
N THR A 10 17.93 2.25 -6.12
CA THR A 10 16.95 2.52 -5.06
C THR A 10 15.58 2.67 -5.69
N PHE A 11 14.51 2.47 -4.91
CA PHE A 11 13.15 2.61 -5.43
C PHE A 11 12.88 3.99 -6.08
N PRO A 12 13.24 5.15 -5.49
CA PRO A 12 13.13 6.44 -6.17
C PRO A 12 13.89 6.49 -7.51
N ARG A 13 15.12 5.98 -7.55
CA ARG A 13 15.93 5.96 -8.78
C ARG A 13 15.31 5.08 -9.87
N LEU A 14 14.69 3.96 -9.48
CA LEU A 14 13.97 3.09 -10.40
C LEU A 14 12.83 3.85 -11.08
N LEU A 15 12.04 4.62 -10.33
CA LEU A 15 10.92 5.42 -10.86
C LEU A 15 11.36 6.49 -11.89
N ASP A 16 12.61 6.96 -11.79
CA ASP A 16 13.18 7.96 -12.70
C ASP A 16 13.78 7.37 -13.99
N THR A 17 13.79 6.04 -14.13
CA THR A 17 14.23 5.38 -15.37
C THR A 17 13.19 5.49 -16.49
N ASP A 18 13.59 5.12 -17.71
CA ASP A 18 12.77 5.10 -18.93
C ASP A 18 12.23 3.70 -19.30
N ILE A 19 12.36 2.73 -18.40
CA ILE A 19 12.02 1.31 -18.65
C ILE A 19 10.52 1.00 -18.60
N TRP A 20 9.67 2.02 -18.36
CA TRP A 20 8.26 1.84 -18.03
C TRP A 20 7.34 1.57 -19.22
N GLY A 21 7.88 1.52 -20.45
CA GLY A 21 7.12 1.17 -21.65
C GLY A 21 5.89 2.05 -21.84
N GLU A 22 4.71 1.43 -21.95
CA GLU A 22 3.43 2.15 -22.09
C GLU A 22 3.06 3.02 -20.88
N PHE A 23 3.65 2.76 -19.70
CA PHE A 23 3.42 3.54 -18.48
C PHE A 23 4.40 4.72 -18.31
N THR A 24 5.27 4.97 -19.29
CA THR A 24 6.20 6.12 -19.25
C THR A 24 5.45 7.45 -19.10
N SER A 25 4.31 7.61 -19.80
CA SER A 25 3.47 8.81 -19.69
C SER A 25 2.79 8.92 -18.32
N LEU A 26 2.33 7.80 -17.76
CA LEU A 26 1.73 7.77 -16.42
C LEU A 26 2.70 8.37 -15.38
N LEU A 27 3.97 7.95 -15.41
CA LEU A 27 4.97 8.43 -14.46
C LEU A 27 5.49 9.83 -14.79
N SER A 28 5.60 10.21 -16.07
CA SER A 28 5.95 11.60 -16.42
C SER A 28 4.89 12.58 -15.93
N ASP A 29 3.62 12.25 -16.12
CA ASP A 29 2.51 13.10 -15.72
C ASP A 29 2.38 13.14 -14.19
N PHE A 30 2.55 11.99 -13.52
CA PHE A 30 2.57 11.92 -12.06
C PHE A 30 3.66 12.81 -11.46
N ARG A 31 4.84 12.90 -12.07
CA ARG A 31 5.92 13.80 -11.63
C ARG A 31 5.54 15.29 -11.70
N THR A 32 4.60 15.67 -12.55
CA THR A 32 4.09 17.06 -12.65
C THR A 32 2.99 17.37 -11.63
N TRP A 33 2.44 16.36 -10.96
CA TRP A 33 1.40 16.54 -9.96
C TRP A 33 1.89 17.41 -8.80
N GLN A 34 1.08 18.38 -8.37
CA GLN A 34 1.46 19.35 -7.35
C GLN A 34 1.88 18.73 -6.00
N PHE A 35 1.41 17.51 -5.69
CA PHE A 35 1.75 16.77 -4.47
C PHE A 35 2.85 15.71 -4.67
N HIS A 36 3.49 15.65 -5.85
CA HIS A 36 4.60 14.73 -6.11
C HIS A 36 5.75 14.92 -5.11
N LYS A 37 6.06 16.19 -4.75
CA LYS A 37 7.09 16.48 -3.75
C LYS A 37 6.77 15.84 -2.39
N SER A 38 5.51 15.91 -1.96
CA SER A 38 5.05 15.30 -0.70
C SER A 38 5.13 13.78 -0.73
N PHE A 39 4.93 13.14 -1.90
CA PHE A 39 5.20 11.72 -2.08
C PHE A 39 6.68 11.39 -1.89
N ILE A 40 7.59 12.15 -2.52
CA ILE A 40 9.04 11.94 -2.38
C ILE A 40 9.49 12.16 -0.93
N GLU A 41 8.93 13.16 -0.24
CA GLU A 41 9.18 13.40 1.19
C GLU A 41 8.71 12.23 2.06
N ALA A 42 7.52 11.67 1.80
CA ALA A 42 7.03 10.49 2.51
C ALA A 42 7.91 9.26 2.27
N LEU A 43 8.32 9.02 1.01
CA LEU A 43 9.17 7.89 0.63
C LEU A 43 10.58 7.98 1.23
N SER A 44 11.16 9.18 1.25
CA SER A 44 12.50 9.43 1.80
C SER A 44 12.49 9.47 3.34
N GLY A 45 11.35 9.81 3.94
CA GLY A 45 11.13 9.88 5.38
C GLY A 45 10.67 8.57 6.02
N LEU A 46 10.60 7.46 5.27
CA LEU A 46 10.26 6.15 5.82
C LEU A 46 11.23 5.76 6.93
N ARG A 47 10.66 5.39 8.08
CA ARG A 47 11.41 4.93 9.25
C ARG A 47 11.66 3.43 9.20
N ASP A 48 12.80 3.03 8.65
CA ASP A 48 13.14 1.60 8.48
C ASP A 48 13.25 0.84 9.80
N ASP A 49 13.60 1.54 10.88
CA ASP A 49 13.74 0.98 12.23
C ASP A 49 12.42 0.43 12.80
N VAL A 50 11.27 0.88 12.28
CA VAL A 50 9.94 0.43 12.73
C VAL A 50 9.23 -0.48 11.74
N LEU A 51 9.72 -0.60 10.50
CA LEU A 51 9.11 -1.45 9.48
C LEU A 51 9.31 -2.93 9.83
N TYR A 52 8.31 -3.74 9.49
CA TYR A 52 8.40 -5.19 9.62
C TYR A 52 9.53 -5.72 8.70
N GLN A 53 10.44 -6.51 9.26
CA GLN A 53 11.60 -7.02 8.52
C GLN A 53 11.19 -8.31 7.80
N SER A 54 10.93 -8.21 6.50
CA SER A 54 10.48 -9.33 5.67
C SER A 54 10.77 -9.07 4.19
N GLU A 55 11.03 -10.14 3.44
CA GLU A 55 11.14 -10.08 1.98
C GLU A 55 9.77 -9.85 1.30
N ILE A 56 8.66 -10.20 1.98
CA ILE A 56 7.30 -10.17 1.42
C ILE A 56 6.54 -8.90 1.82
N HIS A 57 6.62 -8.54 3.11
CA HIS A 57 5.87 -7.44 3.74
C HIS A 57 6.79 -6.37 4.34
N GLY A 58 8.07 -6.36 3.95
CA GLY A 58 9.03 -5.36 4.42
C GLY A 58 9.08 -4.11 3.55
N ARG A 59 10.22 -3.40 3.62
CA ARG A 59 10.40 -2.08 3.01
C ARG A 59 9.93 -1.99 1.56
N ASP A 60 10.32 -2.94 0.73
CA ASP A 60 10.02 -2.94 -0.70
C ASP A 60 8.51 -2.94 -0.97
N HIS A 61 7.75 -3.70 -0.19
CA HIS A 61 6.29 -3.70 -0.22
C HIS A 61 5.72 -2.33 0.19
N ILE A 62 6.20 -1.79 1.31
CA ILE A 62 5.77 -0.47 1.80
C ILE A 62 6.02 0.63 0.75
N GLN A 63 7.17 0.62 0.09
CA GLN A 63 7.51 1.61 -0.94
C GLN A 63 6.58 1.54 -2.15
N ARG A 64 6.25 0.33 -2.61
CA ARG A 64 5.29 0.14 -3.71
C ARG A 64 3.87 0.54 -3.31
N VAL A 65 3.40 0.16 -2.13
CA VAL A 65 2.08 0.56 -1.61
C VAL A 65 1.99 2.08 -1.45
N LEU A 66 3.06 2.74 -1.01
CA LEU A 66 3.11 4.20 -0.91
C LEU A 66 3.01 4.87 -2.29
N LEU A 67 3.70 4.37 -3.31
CA LEU A 67 3.56 4.86 -4.69
C LEU A 67 2.15 4.63 -5.24
N LEU A 68 1.59 3.43 -5.06
CA LEU A 68 0.25 3.10 -5.52
C LEU A 68 -0.80 3.98 -4.83
N SER A 69 -0.62 4.26 -3.53
CA SER A 69 -1.46 5.20 -2.79
C SER A 69 -1.38 6.62 -3.36
N ALA A 70 -0.19 7.09 -3.73
CA ALA A 70 0.00 8.41 -4.35
C ALA A 70 -0.64 8.50 -5.75
N LEU A 71 -0.52 7.44 -6.56
CA LEU A 71 -1.16 7.36 -7.87
C LEU A 71 -2.70 7.34 -7.75
N LEU A 72 -3.25 6.58 -6.80
CA LEU A 72 -4.68 6.60 -6.51
C LEU A 72 -5.14 7.98 -6.07
N ALA A 73 -4.39 8.61 -5.16
CA ALA A 73 -4.71 9.95 -4.69
C ALA A 73 -4.69 11.01 -5.80
N TRP A 74 -3.75 10.88 -6.74
CA TRP A 74 -3.70 11.74 -7.92
C TRP A 74 -4.87 11.50 -8.87
N LYS A 75 -5.22 10.24 -9.15
CA LYS A 75 -6.26 9.88 -10.12
C LYS A 75 -7.69 10.10 -9.60
N GLU A 76 -7.91 10.00 -8.30
CA GLU A 76 -9.20 10.25 -7.65
C GLU A 76 -9.30 11.66 -7.04
N GLU A 77 -8.32 12.53 -7.30
CA GLU A 77 -8.33 13.94 -6.88
C GLU A 77 -8.55 14.15 -5.37
N ILE A 78 -7.89 13.32 -4.54
CA ILE A 78 -7.99 13.37 -3.09
C ILE A 78 -7.47 14.74 -2.56
N SER A 79 -8.11 15.26 -1.50
CA SER A 79 -7.67 16.51 -0.85
C SER A 79 -6.27 16.41 -0.23
N ALA A 80 -5.56 17.54 -0.16
CA ALA A 80 -4.21 17.62 0.43
C ALA A 80 -4.12 17.02 1.83
N ASP A 81 -5.10 17.30 2.68
CA ASP A 81 -5.16 16.77 4.05
C ASP A 81 -5.27 15.24 4.04
N ASN A 82 -6.09 14.67 3.14
CA ASN A 82 -6.24 13.23 3.02
C ASN A 82 -5.02 12.53 2.41
N ILE A 83 -4.30 13.19 1.49
CA ILE A 83 -3.05 12.68 0.93
C ILE A 83 -2.04 12.40 2.05
N ARG A 84 -1.86 13.36 2.97
CA ARG A 84 -0.94 13.21 4.12
C ARG A 84 -1.33 12.03 5.01
N LEU A 85 -2.62 11.87 5.31
CA LEU A 85 -3.10 10.76 6.14
C LEU A 85 -2.96 9.41 5.43
N LEU A 86 -3.22 9.36 4.13
CA LEU A 86 -3.05 8.16 3.33
C LEU A 86 -1.58 7.73 3.29
N TYR A 87 -0.65 8.67 3.19
CA TYR A 87 0.78 8.37 3.25
C TYR A 87 1.21 7.81 4.60
N TYR A 88 0.70 8.33 5.72
CA TYR A 88 0.97 7.70 7.03
C TYR A 88 0.39 6.30 7.13
N ALA A 89 -0.85 6.11 6.66
CA ALA A 89 -1.49 4.81 6.66
C ALA A 89 -0.69 3.80 5.82
N ALA A 90 -0.36 4.15 4.57
CA ALA A 90 0.42 3.32 3.66
C ALA A 90 1.83 2.99 4.19
N SER A 91 2.52 3.98 4.76
CA SER A 91 3.88 3.82 5.27
C SER A 91 3.98 2.82 6.44
N TYR A 92 2.90 2.70 7.23
CA TYR A 92 2.94 2.04 8.53
C TYR A 92 1.81 1.02 8.75
N HIS A 93 1.11 0.59 7.69
CA HIS A 93 0.00 -0.34 7.83
C HIS A 93 0.42 -1.73 8.35
N ASP A 94 1.66 -2.15 8.06
CA ASP A 94 2.15 -3.52 8.32
C ASP A 94 3.12 -3.65 9.51
N ILE A 95 3.40 -2.56 10.24
CA ILE A 95 4.35 -2.55 11.38
C ILE A 95 3.91 -3.45 12.56
N GLY A 96 2.66 -3.89 12.59
CA GLY A 96 2.10 -4.80 13.57
C GLY A 96 2.28 -6.28 13.23
N ARG A 97 2.87 -6.61 12.07
CA ARG A 97 3.14 -8.01 11.70
C ARG A 97 4.12 -8.69 12.66
N ILE A 98 3.87 -9.98 12.87
CA ILE A 98 4.73 -10.87 13.68
C ILE A 98 5.32 -12.03 12.86
N ASN A 99 4.74 -12.29 11.68
CA ASN A 99 5.19 -13.24 10.67
C ASN A 99 4.51 -12.89 9.32
N ASP A 100 4.85 -13.63 8.26
CA ASP A 100 4.30 -13.45 6.91
C ASP A 100 3.03 -14.27 6.61
N THR A 101 2.47 -14.94 7.62
CA THR A 101 1.25 -15.75 7.43
C THR A 101 0.00 -14.87 7.38
N TYR A 102 -1.13 -15.49 7.03
CA TYR A 102 -2.43 -14.84 7.09
C TYR A 102 -2.78 -14.45 8.53
N ASP A 103 -3.06 -13.17 8.73
CA ASP A 103 -3.32 -12.59 10.05
C ASP A 103 -4.31 -11.45 9.88
N THR A 104 -5.50 -11.52 10.47
CA THR A 104 -6.49 -10.44 10.37
C THR A 104 -6.26 -9.30 11.35
N GLU A 105 -5.39 -9.49 12.33
CA GLU A 105 -5.18 -8.56 13.45
C GLU A 105 -3.89 -7.74 13.35
N HIS A 106 -3.06 -7.94 12.31
CA HIS A 106 -1.85 -7.13 12.15
C HIS A 106 -2.16 -5.65 11.98
N GLY A 107 -3.24 -5.30 11.28
CA GLY A 107 -3.72 -3.92 11.19
C GLY A 107 -4.08 -3.32 12.54
N THR A 108 -4.78 -4.05 13.41
CA THR A 108 -5.09 -3.60 14.78
C THR A 108 -3.81 -3.31 15.58
N ARG A 109 -2.81 -4.18 15.48
CA ARG A 109 -1.52 -3.99 16.15
C ARG A 109 -0.72 -2.83 15.56
N SER A 110 -0.78 -2.63 14.24
CA SER A 110 -0.20 -1.47 13.58
C SER A 110 -0.86 -0.17 14.03
N ALA A 111 -2.19 -0.14 14.08
CA ALA A 111 -2.97 1.02 14.51
C ALA A 111 -2.59 1.50 15.92
N ALA A 112 -2.34 0.57 16.85
CA ALA A 112 -1.90 0.89 18.21
C ALA A 112 -0.57 1.67 18.27
N ARG A 113 0.27 1.57 17.23
CA ARG A 113 1.61 2.19 17.16
C ARG A 113 1.65 3.51 16.38
N ILE A 114 0.57 3.87 15.67
CA ILE A 114 0.54 5.03 14.77
C ILE A 114 0.86 6.34 15.49
N HIS A 115 0.29 6.56 16.68
CA HIS A 115 0.52 7.80 17.43
C HIS A 115 2.00 8.04 17.72
N GLU A 116 2.69 7.03 18.26
CA GLU A 116 4.10 7.11 18.65
C GLU A 116 5.02 7.38 17.45
N ILE A 117 4.71 6.80 16.29
CA ILE A 117 5.57 6.88 15.10
C ILE A 117 5.35 8.18 14.33
N THR A 118 4.10 8.63 14.25
CA THR A 118 3.70 9.73 13.36
C THR A 118 3.48 11.05 14.08
N GLY A 119 3.28 11.02 15.41
CA GLY A 119 2.87 12.17 16.21
C GLY A 119 1.43 12.63 15.96
N LEU A 120 0.65 11.93 15.12
CA LEU A 120 -0.75 12.27 14.88
C LEU A 120 -1.56 12.21 16.17
N SER A 121 -2.53 13.10 16.31
CA SER A 121 -3.44 13.13 17.46
C SER A 121 -4.85 13.52 17.02
N GLY A 122 -5.81 13.44 17.94
CA GLY A 122 -7.18 13.86 17.68
C GLY A 122 -7.83 13.09 16.53
N GLU A 123 -8.48 13.83 15.62
CA GLU A 123 -9.28 13.26 14.54
C GLU A 123 -8.43 12.54 13.48
N GLU A 124 -7.30 13.13 13.10
CA GLU A 124 -6.38 12.54 12.12
C GLU A 124 -5.83 11.18 12.59
N LEU A 125 -5.48 11.08 13.88
CA LEU A 125 -5.03 9.82 14.47
C LEU A 125 -6.12 8.75 14.34
N LYS A 126 -7.36 9.07 14.71
CA LYS A 126 -8.47 8.11 14.67
C LYS A 126 -8.76 7.62 13.25
N MET A 127 -8.74 8.52 12.27
CA MET A 127 -8.92 8.15 10.86
C MET A 127 -7.82 7.22 10.37
N VAL A 128 -6.55 7.54 10.64
CA VAL A 128 -5.42 6.68 10.24
C VAL A 128 -5.45 5.34 10.98
N GLN A 129 -5.74 5.33 12.27
CA GLN A 129 -5.87 4.10 13.04
C GLN A 129 -7.01 3.21 12.55
N GLY A 130 -8.17 3.80 12.22
CA GLY A 130 -9.30 3.07 11.64
C GLY A 130 -8.95 2.47 10.28
N ALA A 131 -8.35 3.24 9.39
CA ALA A 131 -7.90 2.77 8.09
C ALA A 131 -6.87 1.64 8.19
N VAL A 132 -5.85 1.83 9.04
CA VAL A 132 -4.81 0.82 9.30
C VAL A 132 -5.38 -0.40 10.01
N ALA A 133 -6.37 -0.30 10.89
CA ALA A 133 -6.98 -1.51 11.47
C ALA A 133 -7.83 -2.27 10.46
N ALA A 134 -8.57 -1.56 9.60
CA ALA A 134 -9.48 -2.16 8.64
C ALA A 134 -8.76 -2.82 7.44
N HIS A 135 -7.52 -2.43 7.13
CA HIS A 135 -6.85 -2.94 5.93
C HIS A 135 -6.62 -4.47 5.98
N SER A 136 -6.28 -5.01 7.16
CA SER A 136 -6.01 -6.44 7.36
C SER A 136 -7.27 -7.30 7.49
N ARG A 137 -8.45 -6.69 7.66
CA ARG A 137 -9.72 -7.39 7.90
C ARG A 137 -10.52 -7.60 6.60
N PRO A 138 -11.46 -8.56 6.55
CA PRO A 138 -12.36 -8.72 5.41
C PRO A 138 -13.22 -7.47 5.17
N ASP A 139 -13.65 -7.25 3.92
CA ASP A 139 -14.46 -6.09 3.52
C ASP A 139 -15.76 -5.93 4.31
N SER A 140 -16.40 -7.04 4.68
CA SER A 140 -17.60 -7.04 5.52
C SER A 140 -17.38 -6.46 6.92
N LYS A 141 -16.13 -6.23 7.32
CA LYS A 141 -15.73 -5.63 8.60
C LYS A 141 -15.12 -4.24 8.46
N LEU A 142 -15.00 -3.70 7.25
CA LEU A 142 -14.31 -2.42 7.00
C LEU A 142 -14.94 -1.29 7.81
N GLU A 143 -16.24 -1.04 7.61
CA GLU A 143 -16.96 0.04 8.28
C GLU A 143 -17.00 -0.13 9.80
N SER A 144 -17.34 -1.33 10.29
CA SER A 144 -17.36 -1.61 11.74
C SER A 144 -15.98 -1.43 12.39
N THR A 145 -14.89 -1.74 11.68
CA THR A 145 -13.53 -1.56 12.21
C THR A 145 -13.15 -0.08 12.27
N VAL A 146 -13.51 0.72 11.26
CA VAL A 146 -13.29 2.17 11.30
C VAL A 146 -14.09 2.80 12.44
N GLU A 147 -15.33 2.35 12.66
CA GLU A 147 -16.21 2.83 13.72
C GLU A 147 -15.64 2.61 15.13
N GLU A 148 -14.90 1.52 15.37
CA GLU A 148 -14.23 1.23 16.66
C GLU A 148 -13.32 2.37 17.13
N TYR A 149 -12.70 3.12 16.20
CA TYR A 149 -11.80 4.25 16.49
C TYR A 149 -12.54 5.59 16.64
N ARG A 150 -13.85 5.61 16.38
CA ARG A 150 -14.74 6.77 16.54
C ARG A 150 -14.20 8.07 15.90
N PRO A 151 -13.79 8.07 14.62
CA PRO A 151 -13.57 9.31 13.90
C PRO A 151 -14.87 10.12 13.89
N PHE A 152 -14.76 11.44 14.05
CA PHE A 152 -15.87 12.37 13.88
C PHE A 152 -16.36 12.36 12.43
N ASP A 153 -15.44 12.32 11.46
CA ASP A 153 -15.75 12.20 10.04
C ASP A 153 -15.62 10.73 9.60
N PHE A 154 -16.68 9.96 9.89
CA PHE A 154 -16.71 8.53 9.64
C PHE A 154 -16.56 8.16 8.17
N GLU A 155 -17.26 8.86 7.27
CA GLU A 155 -17.21 8.60 5.83
C GLU A 155 -15.79 8.84 5.28
N ARG A 156 -15.13 9.91 5.73
CA ARG A 156 -13.73 10.18 5.39
C ARG A 156 -12.78 9.11 5.90
N GLY A 157 -12.98 8.62 7.12
CA GLY A 157 -12.20 7.50 7.69
C GLY A 157 -12.39 6.19 6.90
N VAL A 158 -13.62 5.89 6.50
CA VAL A 158 -13.95 4.74 5.64
C VAL A 158 -13.28 4.87 4.29
N GLU A 159 -13.31 6.04 3.66
CA GLU A 159 -12.70 6.25 2.36
C GLU A 159 -11.17 6.10 2.41
N LEU A 160 -10.53 6.61 3.46
CA LEU A 160 -9.10 6.41 3.71
C LEU A 160 -8.75 4.90 3.80
N ALA A 161 -9.60 4.12 4.46
CA ALA A 161 -9.44 2.66 4.55
C ALA A 161 -9.57 1.99 3.18
N LYS A 162 -10.52 2.42 2.34
CA LYS A 162 -10.68 1.89 0.97
C LYS A 162 -9.46 2.17 0.10
N PHE A 163 -8.91 3.38 0.15
CA PHE A 163 -7.68 3.72 -0.58
C PHE A 163 -6.48 2.88 -0.14
N LEU A 164 -6.30 2.69 1.16
CA LEU A 164 -5.23 1.84 1.68
C LEU A 164 -5.40 0.38 1.21
N LYS A 165 -6.62 -0.17 1.28
CA LYS A 165 -6.89 -1.54 0.82
C LYS A 165 -6.71 -1.71 -0.68
N ASP A 166 -7.04 -0.71 -1.48
CA ASP A 166 -6.81 -0.75 -2.92
C ASP A 166 -5.30 -0.72 -3.24
N ALA A 167 -4.53 0.14 -2.57
CA ALA A 167 -3.08 0.21 -2.75
C ALA A 167 -2.36 -1.08 -2.32
N ASP A 168 -2.69 -1.61 -1.14
CA ASP A 168 -2.16 -2.91 -0.67
C ASP A 168 -2.60 -4.06 -1.57
N GLY A 169 -3.88 -4.06 -1.95
CA GLY A 169 -4.47 -5.03 -2.88
C GLY A 169 -3.77 -5.06 -4.23
N LEU A 170 -3.45 -3.90 -4.81
CA LEU A 170 -2.69 -3.78 -6.05
C LEU A 170 -1.30 -4.42 -5.94
N ASP A 171 -0.60 -4.24 -4.82
CA ASP A 171 0.72 -4.83 -4.61
C ASP A 171 0.66 -6.36 -4.40
N ARG A 172 -0.53 -6.98 -4.26
CA ARG A 172 -0.68 -8.45 -4.18
C ARG A 172 -0.33 -9.17 -5.48
N VAL A 173 -0.17 -8.45 -6.60
CA VAL A 173 0.48 -9.02 -7.80
C VAL A 173 1.88 -9.57 -7.50
N ARG A 174 2.55 -9.09 -6.44
CA ARG A 174 3.83 -9.63 -5.95
C ARG A 174 3.74 -11.09 -5.53
N ILE A 175 2.61 -11.54 -5.01
CA ILE A 175 2.37 -12.91 -4.56
C ILE A 175 1.30 -13.62 -5.41
N SER A 176 1.03 -13.10 -6.62
CA SER A 176 0.03 -13.67 -7.53
C SER A 176 -1.38 -13.77 -6.94
N ASP A 177 -1.76 -12.82 -6.09
CA ASP A 177 -2.98 -12.88 -5.28
C ASP A 177 -3.82 -11.58 -5.36
N LEU A 178 -3.62 -10.81 -6.44
CA LEU A 178 -4.53 -9.71 -6.75
C LEU A 178 -5.85 -10.29 -7.24
N ASN A 179 -6.95 -9.94 -6.57
CA ASN A 179 -8.29 -10.13 -7.08
C ASN A 179 -8.96 -8.77 -7.38
N PRO A 180 -9.15 -8.41 -8.66
CA PRO A 180 -9.72 -7.13 -9.06
C PRO A 180 -11.14 -6.84 -8.51
N THR A 181 -11.91 -7.86 -8.09
CA THR A 181 -13.25 -7.64 -7.53
C THR A 181 -13.22 -6.98 -6.14
N TYR A 182 -12.05 -6.95 -5.49
CA TYR A 182 -11.84 -6.26 -4.21
C TYR A 182 -11.30 -4.84 -4.39
N LEU A 183 -11.05 -4.37 -5.62
CA LEU A 183 -10.64 -3.00 -5.88
C LEU A 183 -11.88 -2.10 -5.90
N ARG A 184 -11.85 -1.01 -5.12
CA ARG A 184 -13.02 -0.18 -4.83
C ARG A 184 -13.10 1.02 -5.75
N HIS A 185 -11.94 1.56 -6.14
CA HIS A 185 -11.84 2.72 -7.01
C HIS A 185 -11.60 2.32 -8.47
N LYS A 186 -12.16 3.12 -9.39
CA LYS A 186 -11.96 2.89 -10.83
C LYS A 186 -10.47 3.02 -11.19
N SER A 187 -9.79 4.02 -10.65
CA SER A 187 -8.34 4.18 -10.85
C SER A 187 -7.55 2.97 -10.38
N ALA A 188 -7.95 2.31 -9.29
CA ALA A 188 -7.29 1.09 -8.81
C ALA A 188 -7.38 -0.03 -9.85
N VAL A 189 -8.57 -0.27 -10.41
CA VAL A 189 -8.74 -1.26 -11.50
C VAL A 189 -7.84 -0.93 -12.69
N PHE A 190 -7.76 0.35 -13.09
CA PHE A 190 -6.90 0.80 -14.19
C PHE A 190 -5.40 0.68 -13.89
N LEU A 191 -4.99 0.74 -12.62
CA LEU A 191 -3.60 0.62 -12.19
C LEU A 191 -3.12 -0.83 -12.04
N ALA A 192 -4.00 -1.83 -12.09
CA ALA A 192 -3.62 -3.23 -11.94
C ALA A 192 -2.52 -3.70 -12.92
N PRO A 193 -2.57 -3.37 -14.23
CA PRO A 193 -1.48 -3.66 -15.16
C PRO A 193 -0.16 -2.97 -14.77
N PHE A 194 -0.23 -1.70 -14.35
CA PHE A 194 0.95 -0.96 -13.89
C PHE A 194 1.57 -1.59 -12.63
N ALA A 195 0.75 -2.00 -11.66
CA ALA A 195 1.23 -2.66 -10.45
C ALA A 195 2.04 -3.94 -10.77
N LYS A 196 1.62 -4.70 -11.79
CA LYS A 196 2.36 -5.88 -12.25
C LYS A 196 3.74 -5.52 -12.79
N ILE A 197 3.81 -4.52 -13.69
CA ILE A 197 5.08 -4.04 -14.24
C ILE A 197 5.97 -3.46 -13.13
N LEU A 198 5.41 -2.69 -12.20
CA LEU A 198 6.13 -2.13 -11.06
C LEU A 198 6.84 -3.23 -10.25
N VAL A 199 6.16 -4.32 -9.95
CA VAL A 199 6.76 -5.46 -9.23
C VAL A 199 7.81 -6.16 -10.08
N ASP A 200 7.53 -6.41 -11.36
CA ASP A 200 8.46 -7.13 -12.24
C ASP A 200 9.77 -6.36 -12.43
N GLU A 201 9.71 -5.05 -12.65
CA GLU A 201 10.89 -4.20 -12.70
C GLU A 201 11.58 -4.13 -11.34
N SER A 202 10.83 -3.97 -10.24
CA SER A 202 11.42 -3.97 -8.89
C SER A 202 12.24 -5.24 -8.64
N ARG A 203 11.78 -6.42 -9.09
CA ARG A 203 12.53 -7.69 -8.97
C ARG A 203 13.81 -7.70 -9.77
N GLN A 204 13.81 -7.18 -11.00
CA GLN A 204 15.00 -7.13 -11.85
C GLN A 204 16.14 -6.34 -11.20
N TYR A 205 15.80 -5.38 -10.34
CA TYR A 205 16.75 -4.54 -9.61
C TYR A 205 16.92 -4.92 -8.12
N GLY A 206 16.38 -6.06 -7.67
CA GLY A 206 16.54 -6.52 -6.29
C GLY A 206 15.76 -5.71 -5.24
N LEU A 207 14.72 -4.99 -5.67
CA LEU A 207 13.81 -4.18 -4.85
C LEU A 207 12.45 -4.85 -4.63
N ALA A 208 12.42 -6.18 -4.76
CA ALA A 208 11.30 -7.04 -4.43
C ALA A 208 11.77 -8.50 -4.38
N ALA A 209 11.16 -9.31 -3.51
CA ALA A 209 11.39 -10.74 -3.49
C ALA A 209 11.09 -11.40 -4.84
N PRO A 210 11.84 -12.46 -5.21
CA PRO A 210 11.53 -13.26 -6.39
C PRO A 210 10.09 -13.84 -6.29
N PRO A 211 9.47 -14.20 -7.42
CA PRO A 211 8.14 -14.81 -7.41
C PRO A 211 8.12 -16.02 -6.47
N ILE A 212 7.26 -15.97 -5.47
CA ILE A 212 7.08 -17.11 -4.58
C ILE A 212 6.12 -18.06 -5.29
N ASN A 213 6.59 -19.26 -5.62
CA ASN A 213 5.71 -20.35 -6.05
C ASN A 213 4.90 -20.82 -4.83
N ILE A 214 3.88 -20.05 -4.43
CA ILE A 214 2.98 -20.47 -3.36
C ILE A 214 1.95 -21.41 -4.00
N PHE A 215 2.12 -22.72 -3.78
CA PHE A 215 0.99 -23.63 -3.83
C PHE A 215 0.07 -23.28 -2.65
N ILE A 216 -0.82 -22.31 -2.83
CA ILE A 216 -1.86 -22.01 -1.83
C ILE A 216 -2.86 -23.18 -1.90
N SER A 217 -2.79 -24.08 -0.92
CA SER A 217 -3.86 -25.03 -0.63
C SER A 217 -5.11 -24.23 -0.29
N HIS A 218 -6.02 -24.08 -1.25
CA HIS A 218 -7.35 -23.56 -0.98
C HIS A 218 -8.04 -24.52 -0.02
N ASN A 219 -8.45 -24.01 1.14
CA ASN A 219 -9.25 -24.77 2.09
C ASN A 219 -10.70 -24.77 1.59
N PRO A 220 -11.33 -25.91 1.27
CA PRO A 220 -12.63 -25.97 0.57
C PRO A 220 -13.84 -25.68 1.48
N ALA A 221 -13.70 -24.86 2.52
CA ALA A 221 -14.75 -24.68 3.52
C ALA A 221 -15.84 -23.65 3.17
N ASP A 222 -15.71 -22.88 2.08
CA ASP A 222 -16.68 -21.85 1.70
C ASP A 222 -17.64 -22.25 0.56
N SER A 223 -17.88 -23.55 0.36
CA SER A 223 -19.00 -24.04 -0.45
C SER A 223 -20.08 -24.69 0.41
N GLY A 224 -20.90 -23.85 1.04
CA GLY A 224 -22.22 -24.19 1.58
C GLY A 224 -23.00 -22.89 1.75
N SER A 225 -24.07 -22.62 1.00
CA SER A 225 -25.33 -23.35 1.09
C SER A 225 -26.24 -23.01 -0.10
N LEU A 226 -26.83 -24.07 -0.68
CA LEU A 226 -28.05 -24.18 -1.51
C LEU A 226 -28.45 -23.05 -2.47
#